data_AF-A0A939DPR9-F1
#
_entry.id   AF-A0A939DPR9-F1
#
_cell.length_a   1.000
_cell.length_b   1.000
_cell.length_c   1.000
_cell.angle_alpha   90.00
_cell.angle_beta   90.00
_cell.angle_gamma   90.00
#
_symmetry.space_group_name_H-M   'P 1'
#
loop_
_entity.id
_entity.type
_entity.pdbx_description
1 polymer ?
#
loop_
_entity_poly.entity_id
_entity_poly.type
_entity_poly.pdbx_seq_one_letter_code
_entity_poly.pdbx_strand_id
1 'polypeptide(L)'
;MKIILLPLLLGLTLVPADKLQAAQSPEHVTPTLLILEKYRGDKPPPEQQQGSLMLQLADVSPLTQAIEAQLNSPFGRLIRQLDGLAAQIAGNQESCAALQGKTLLYLSDEDGGYARQGFWYRPANDEAVFCDALFVDMTVSEQDLQNGSFLEVFAHEMGHVYLRRLMGPQPAAPSSRFHNVFAVTDYQTAFDEGFGIYFQALAAVLSRHPGLQARSEGRLAASGADHWFSRLDGQYRLDGVMHNLFAFKTLPNPDFSGLAAYQQEGISPAVGYQLKNAQAMLSSEGLLATLFYRLSTAPGLSALNPDDADWQENAVKHHTRLFRALAGLSWSNQTNPPYTALLQVLQSSDPDFAAAAIGSFLQTTYASPVDPALTSDLQMMIQAGSLGQMQEFLPLYRRTTEALQVLTDQIVKGEKSLTGALGRPIWLLQPDILIPQAPWSNAQVPLAVNLNMAGAAELALLNLFDNRLVTNLLEERTKQGPFADLAEVQKRLSLPPSLLAELERLQQLHRQSGRRHRE
;
A
#
# COMPACT_ATOMS: atom_id res chain seq x y z
N MET A 1 57.99 2.36 -16.29
CA MET A 1 57.49 1.88 -14.99
C MET A 1 55.96 1.98 -15.04
N LYS A 2 55.25 0.85 -15.09
CA LYS A 2 53.79 0.78 -15.27
C LYS A 2 53.10 1.00 -13.94
N ILE A 3 52.16 1.96 -13.86
CA ILE A 3 51.29 2.15 -12.71
C ILE A 3 49.97 1.45 -13.03
N ILE A 4 49.65 0.43 -12.22
CA ILE A 4 48.40 -0.32 -12.25
C ILE A 4 47.46 0.33 -11.24
N LEU A 5 46.28 0.77 -11.71
CA LEU A 5 45.15 1.19 -10.89
C LEU A 5 44.38 -0.04 -10.41
N LEU A 6 44.21 -0.17 -9.09
CA LEU A 6 43.36 -1.15 -8.43
C LEU A 6 42.02 -0.47 -8.06
N PRO A 7 40.84 -1.03 -8.38
CA PRO A 7 39.59 -0.52 -7.87
C PRO A 7 39.27 -1.12 -6.50
N LEU A 8 38.85 -0.25 -5.57
CA LEU A 8 38.24 -0.59 -4.29
C LEU A 8 36.87 -1.26 -4.55
N LEU A 9 36.73 -2.53 -4.19
CA LEU A 9 35.45 -3.24 -4.08
C LEU A 9 34.91 -3.03 -2.66
N LEU A 10 33.84 -2.23 -2.52
CA LEU A 10 33.02 -2.22 -1.31
C LEU A 10 32.17 -3.49 -1.27
N GLY A 11 32.25 -4.22 -0.15
CA GLY A 11 31.54 -5.47 0.07
C GLY A 11 30.03 -5.28 0.19
N LEU A 12 29.30 -5.78 -0.80
CA LEU A 12 27.93 -6.24 -0.65
C LEU A 12 28.00 -7.64 -0.03
N THR A 13 27.46 -7.80 1.18
CA THR A 13 27.20 -9.12 1.76
C THR A 13 26.11 -9.79 0.94
N LEU A 14 26.51 -10.64 -0.01
CA LEU A 14 25.62 -11.55 -0.71
C LEU A 14 25.05 -12.55 0.30
N VAL A 15 23.73 -12.55 0.46
CA VAL A 15 23.01 -13.66 1.09
C VAL A 15 23.25 -14.91 0.22
N PRO A 16 23.67 -16.06 0.79
CA PRO A 16 23.96 -17.25 -0.01
C PRO A 16 22.72 -17.75 -0.74
N ALA A 17 22.87 -18.01 -2.04
CA ALA A 17 21.84 -18.47 -2.97
C ALA A 17 21.30 -19.89 -2.69
N ASP A 18 21.81 -20.57 -1.67
CA ASP A 18 21.51 -21.99 -1.40
C ASP A 18 20.18 -22.24 -0.66
N LYS A 19 19.33 -21.21 -0.45
CA LYS A 19 17.97 -21.37 0.11
C LYS A 19 16.85 -21.48 -0.93
N LEU A 20 17.16 -21.55 -2.22
CA LEU A 20 16.16 -21.59 -3.32
C LEU A 20 16.00 -22.96 -3.99
N GLN A 21 16.48 -24.06 -3.38
CA GLN A 21 16.18 -25.41 -3.91
C GLN A 21 14.74 -25.84 -3.59
N ALA A 22 14.08 -26.35 -4.64
CA ALA A 22 12.70 -26.81 -4.66
C ALA A 22 12.40 -27.83 -3.55
N ALA A 23 11.79 -27.35 -2.47
CA ALA A 23 11.05 -28.22 -1.56
C ALA A 23 9.85 -28.80 -2.33
N GLN A 24 9.67 -30.12 -2.24
CA GLN A 24 8.45 -30.82 -2.67
C GLN A 24 7.23 -30.04 -2.17
N SER A 25 6.22 -29.82 -3.04
CA SER A 25 5.01 -29.06 -2.73
C SER A 25 4.45 -29.53 -1.38
N PRO A 26 4.55 -28.73 -0.31
CA PRO A 26 3.99 -29.15 0.96
C PRO A 26 2.49 -29.28 0.75
N GLU A 27 1.88 -30.36 1.28
CA GLU A 27 0.44 -30.37 1.50
C GLU A 27 0.12 -29.11 2.30
N HIS A 28 -0.49 -28.12 1.63
CA HIS A 28 -0.72 -26.83 2.24
C HIS A 28 -1.85 -26.97 3.26
N VAL A 29 -1.48 -27.21 4.51
CA VAL A 29 -2.43 -27.27 5.62
C VAL A 29 -3.07 -25.90 5.77
N THR A 30 -4.39 -25.82 5.60
CA THR A 30 -5.14 -24.61 5.94
C THR A 30 -5.16 -24.47 7.46
N PRO A 31 -4.62 -23.37 8.03
CA PRO A 31 -4.67 -23.10 9.45
C PRO A 31 -6.11 -23.18 9.99
N THR A 32 -6.25 -23.77 11.18
CA THR A 32 -7.53 -23.69 11.90
C THR A 32 -7.78 -22.23 12.28
N LEU A 33 -9.00 -21.77 12.09
CA LEU A 33 -9.44 -20.47 12.58
C LEU A 33 -9.68 -20.55 14.09
N LEU A 34 -9.20 -19.57 14.85
CA LEU A 34 -9.66 -19.33 16.21
C LEU A 34 -10.34 -17.97 16.26
N ILE A 35 -11.57 -17.96 16.74
CA ILE A 35 -12.32 -16.75 17.02
C ILE A 35 -12.16 -16.43 18.51
N LEU A 36 -11.72 -15.21 18.79
CA LEU A 36 -11.43 -14.69 20.11
C LEU A 36 -12.44 -13.60 20.46
N GLU A 37 -12.69 -13.44 21.75
CA GLU A 37 -13.47 -12.34 22.32
C GLU A 37 -12.79 -11.77 23.56
N LYS A 38 -13.26 -10.62 24.02
CA LYS A 38 -12.75 -9.97 25.23
C LYS A 38 -13.06 -10.82 26.45
N TYR A 39 -12.06 -11.06 27.30
CA TYR A 39 -12.24 -11.72 28.58
C TYR A 39 -13.11 -10.87 29.50
N ARG A 40 -14.18 -11.46 30.06
CA ARG A 40 -15.17 -10.78 30.93
C ARG A 40 -15.11 -11.16 32.41
N GLY A 41 -14.09 -11.90 32.84
CA GLY A 41 -13.98 -12.30 34.24
C GLY A 41 -13.32 -11.24 35.13
N ASP A 42 -13.41 -11.45 36.45
CA ASP A 42 -13.01 -10.45 37.46
C ASP A 42 -11.50 -10.31 37.68
N LYS A 43 -10.69 -11.19 37.06
CA LYS A 43 -9.24 -11.19 37.26
C LYS A 43 -8.58 -10.20 36.28
N PRO A 44 -7.85 -9.18 36.77
CA PRO A 44 -7.20 -8.20 35.90
C PRO A 44 -6.05 -8.84 35.08
N PRO A 45 -5.63 -8.20 33.98
CA PRO A 45 -4.38 -8.56 33.32
C PRO A 45 -3.19 -8.45 34.29
N PRO A 46 -2.18 -9.34 34.16
CA PRO A 46 -0.95 -9.23 34.94
C PRO A 46 -0.30 -7.84 34.79
N GLU A 47 0.37 -7.35 35.84
CA GLU A 47 0.91 -5.97 35.91
C GLU A 47 1.96 -5.65 34.82
N GLN A 48 2.67 -6.66 34.31
CA GLN A 48 3.59 -6.49 33.19
C GLN A 48 2.75 -6.25 31.93
N GLN A 49 2.85 -5.08 31.30
CA GLN A 49 2.03 -4.65 30.13
C GLN A 49 0.56 -4.28 30.45
N GLN A 50 0.35 -3.43 31.45
CA GLN A 50 -0.92 -2.70 31.62
C GLN A 50 -1.31 -1.99 30.30
N GLY A 51 -2.50 -2.31 29.78
CA GLY A 51 -3.06 -1.73 28.54
C GLY A 51 -3.27 -2.72 27.39
N SER A 52 -2.68 -3.93 27.46
CA SER A 52 -2.90 -4.97 26.45
C SER A 52 -4.26 -5.66 26.61
N LEU A 53 -4.89 -6.02 25.48
CA LEU A 53 -6.16 -6.75 25.46
C LEU A 53 -6.02 -8.10 26.16
N MET A 54 -7.02 -8.47 26.97
CA MET A 54 -7.15 -9.83 27.49
C MET A 54 -8.26 -10.54 26.72
N LEU A 55 -7.90 -11.63 26.04
CA LEU A 55 -8.76 -12.35 25.10
C LEU A 55 -8.96 -13.81 25.55
N GLN A 56 -10.11 -14.36 25.22
CA GLN A 56 -10.46 -15.78 25.40
C GLN A 56 -11.08 -16.32 24.10
N LEU A 57 -11.29 -17.64 24.01
CA LEU A 57 -12.06 -18.21 22.90
C LEU A 57 -13.50 -17.68 22.94
N ALA A 58 -14.02 -17.29 21.77
CA ALA A 58 -15.40 -16.85 21.64
C ALA A 58 -16.38 -18.01 21.84
N ASP A 59 -17.52 -17.72 22.47
CA ASP A 59 -18.60 -18.69 22.60
C ASP A 59 -19.18 -19.08 21.23
N VAL A 60 -19.62 -20.34 21.12
CA VAL A 60 -20.35 -20.80 19.93
C VAL A 60 -21.72 -20.11 19.90
N SER A 61 -21.96 -19.33 18.85
CA SER A 61 -23.15 -18.54 18.64
C SER A 61 -23.54 -18.55 17.15
N PRO A 62 -24.76 -18.13 16.78
CA PRO A 62 -25.14 -17.99 15.37
C PRO A 62 -24.18 -17.08 14.59
N LEU A 63 -23.68 -16.02 15.22
CA LEU A 63 -22.72 -15.10 14.62
C LEU A 63 -21.37 -15.78 14.35
N THR A 64 -20.79 -16.46 15.35
CA THR A 64 -19.49 -17.14 15.20
C THR A 64 -19.57 -18.28 14.20
N GLN A 65 -20.69 -19.02 14.15
CA GLN A 65 -20.94 -20.04 13.12
C GLN A 65 -21.06 -19.45 11.72
N ALA A 66 -21.71 -18.30 11.55
CA ALA A 66 -21.82 -17.63 10.26
C ALA A 66 -20.47 -17.10 9.75
N ILE A 67 -19.65 -16.56 10.66
CA ILE A 67 -18.27 -16.16 10.37
C ILE A 67 -17.44 -17.37 9.93
N GLU A 68 -17.49 -18.47 10.69
CA GLU A 68 -16.81 -19.72 10.33
C GLU A 68 -17.25 -20.23 8.96
N ALA A 69 -18.55 -20.18 8.64
CA ALA A 69 -19.05 -20.58 7.34
C ALA A 69 -18.44 -19.74 6.19
N GLN A 70 -18.34 -18.41 6.35
CA GLN A 70 -17.70 -17.56 5.35
C GLN A 70 -16.19 -17.82 5.23
N LEU A 71 -15.48 -18.01 6.34
CA LEU A 71 -14.04 -18.33 6.34
C LEU A 71 -13.74 -19.78 5.93
N ASN A 72 -14.76 -20.63 5.88
CA ASN A 72 -14.71 -21.96 5.28
C ASN A 72 -15.12 -21.95 3.79
N SER A 73 -15.52 -20.82 3.20
CA SER A 73 -15.67 -20.69 1.74
C SER A 73 -14.32 -20.87 1.01
N PRO A 74 -14.30 -21.16 -0.31
CA PRO A 74 -13.04 -21.28 -1.07
C PRO A 74 -12.08 -20.10 -0.88
N PHE A 75 -12.56 -18.86 -0.96
CA PHE A 75 -11.72 -17.69 -0.75
C PHE A 75 -11.30 -17.53 0.72
N GLY A 76 -12.21 -17.74 1.68
CA GLY A 76 -11.85 -17.70 3.11
C GLY A 76 -10.77 -18.72 3.49
N ARG A 77 -10.79 -19.91 2.88
CA ARG A 77 -9.73 -20.92 3.05
C ARG A 77 -8.42 -20.48 2.40
N LEU A 78 -8.45 -19.85 1.22
CA LEU A 78 -7.26 -19.29 0.59
C LEU A 78 -6.58 -18.27 1.52
N ILE A 79 -7.33 -17.30 2.05
CA ILE A 79 -6.78 -16.29 2.97
C ILE A 79 -6.08 -16.96 4.17
N ARG A 80 -6.73 -17.92 4.84
CA ARG A 80 -6.07 -18.65 5.94
C ARG A 80 -4.84 -19.45 5.48
N GLN A 81 -4.90 -20.09 4.32
CA GLN A 81 -3.77 -20.81 3.75
C GLN A 81 -2.58 -19.88 3.48
N LEU A 82 -2.83 -18.64 3.04
CA LEU A 82 -1.81 -17.62 2.87
C LEU A 82 -1.20 -17.16 4.20
N ASP A 83 -2.00 -17.08 5.28
CA ASP A 83 -1.46 -16.85 6.63
C ASP A 83 -0.44 -17.92 7.01
N GLY A 84 -0.83 -19.20 6.89
CA GLY A 84 0.06 -20.34 7.16
C GLY A 84 1.33 -20.31 6.31
N LEU A 85 1.21 -19.93 5.03
CA LEU A 85 2.34 -19.77 4.12
C LEU A 85 3.27 -18.62 4.54
N ALA A 86 2.73 -17.45 4.90
CA ALA A 86 3.52 -16.32 5.38
C ALA A 86 4.28 -16.68 6.67
N ALA A 87 3.59 -17.33 7.60
CA ALA A 87 4.14 -17.86 8.85
C ALA A 87 5.28 -18.87 8.59
N GLN A 88 5.09 -19.78 7.65
CA GLN A 88 6.12 -20.76 7.25
C GLN A 88 7.36 -20.07 6.65
N ILE A 89 7.16 -19.10 5.75
CA ILE A 89 8.27 -18.37 5.10
C ILE A 89 9.05 -17.55 6.13
N ALA A 90 8.35 -16.90 7.07
CA ALA A 90 8.97 -16.13 8.15
C ALA A 90 9.70 -17.01 9.20
N GLY A 91 9.49 -18.33 9.18
CA GLY A 91 10.12 -19.25 10.13
C GLY A 91 9.46 -19.30 11.51
N ASN A 92 8.15 -19.02 11.58
CA ASN A 92 7.25 -19.11 12.75
C ASN A 92 7.89 -19.08 14.15
N GLN A 93 7.85 -17.91 14.78
CA GLN A 93 8.19 -17.70 16.20
C GLN A 93 6.99 -17.19 17.00
N GLU A 94 5.82 -17.82 16.87
CA GLU A 94 4.70 -17.49 17.77
C GLU A 94 5.04 -17.92 19.19
N SER A 95 4.97 -16.96 20.12
CA SER A 95 5.33 -17.15 21.52
C SER A 95 4.36 -18.07 22.29
N CYS A 96 3.15 -18.28 21.77
CA CYS A 96 2.11 -19.10 22.39
C CYS A 96 1.89 -20.41 21.64
N ALA A 97 2.34 -21.52 22.23
CA ALA A 97 2.17 -22.86 21.67
C ALA A 97 0.69 -23.23 21.38
N ALA A 98 -0.25 -22.77 22.21
CA ALA A 98 -1.69 -23.03 22.03
C ALA A 98 -2.28 -22.39 20.76
N LEU A 99 -1.65 -21.35 20.25
CA LEU A 99 -2.11 -20.59 19.08
C LEU A 99 -1.27 -20.89 17.83
N GLN A 100 -0.24 -21.73 17.96
CA GLN A 100 0.71 -22.00 16.90
C GLN A 100 0.02 -22.57 15.65
N GLY A 101 0.24 -21.91 14.51
CA GLY A 101 -0.30 -22.35 13.22
C GLY A 101 -1.82 -22.17 13.11
N LYS A 102 -2.36 -21.17 13.80
CA LYS A 102 -3.76 -20.76 13.75
C LYS A 102 -3.87 -19.39 13.10
N THR A 103 -4.97 -19.17 12.38
CA THR A 103 -5.37 -17.81 12.00
C THR A 103 -6.29 -17.26 13.09
N LEU A 104 -5.99 -16.07 13.58
CA LEU A 104 -6.62 -15.48 14.75
C LEU A 104 -7.52 -14.31 14.34
N LEU A 105 -8.79 -14.36 14.74
CA LEU A 105 -9.77 -13.30 14.58
C LEU A 105 -10.32 -12.91 15.95
N TYR A 106 -10.19 -11.65 16.34
CA TYR A 106 -10.82 -11.08 17.53
C TYR A 106 -12.10 -10.32 17.15
N LEU A 107 -13.21 -10.66 17.80
CA LEU A 107 -14.47 -9.93 17.70
C LEU A 107 -14.51 -8.81 18.74
N SER A 108 -14.23 -7.59 18.28
CA SER A 108 -14.18 -6.40 19.13
C SER A 108 -15.56 -5.85 19.49
N ASP A 109 -15.64 -5.27 20.68
CA ASP A 109 -16.78 -4.55 21.26
C ASP A 109 -16.64 -3.02 21.16
N GLU A 110 -15.53 -2.52 20.62
CA GLU A 110 -15.19 -1.10 20.50
C GLU A 110 -15.04 -0.74 19.00
N ASP A 111 -13.85 -0.31 18.60
CA ASP A 111 -13.47 -0.11 17.19
C ASP A 111 -12.70 -1.34 16.69
N GLY A 112 -12.97 -1.73 15.43
CA GLY A 112 -12.35 -2.87 14.76
C GLY A 112 -12.02 -2.53 13.30
N GLY A 113 -11.48 -3.51 12.57
CA GLY A 113 -10.90 -3.32 11.24
C GLY A 113 -9.41 -2.96 11.33
N TYR A 114 -8.66 -3.74 12.13
CA TYR A 114 -7.23 -3.53 12.31
C TYR A 114 -6.48 -4.86 12.42
N ALA A 115 -5.35 -4.99 11.74
CA ALA A 115 -4.33 -5.95 12.14
C ALA A 115 -3.66 -5.50 13.44
N ARG A 116 -3.53 -6.41 14.42
CA ARG A 116 -2.91 -6.16 15.73
C ARG A 116 -1.88 -7.22 16.08
N GLN A 117 -1.08 -6.92 17.10
CA GLN A 117 -0.06 -7.81 17.65
C GLN A 117 -0.04 -7.71 19.17
N GLY A 118 0.15 -8.84 19.84
CA GLY A 118 0.35 -8.87 21.29
C GLY A 118 -0.96 -8.78 22.09
N PHE A 119 -1.27 -9.82 22.85
CA PHE A 119 -2.42 -9.83 23.76
C PHE A 119 -2.24 -10.86 24.88
N TRP A 120 -2.96 -10.70 25.98
CA TRP A 120 -3.08 -11.72 27.01
C TRP A 120 -4.12 -12.75 26.61
N TYR A 121 -3.71 -13.97 26.30
CA TYR A 121 -4.63 -15.08 26.06
C TYR A 121 -4.96 -15.79 27.35
N ARG A 122 -6.24 -16.03 27.59
CA ARG A 122 -6.71 -16.79 28.74
C ARG A 122 -7.50 -18.03 28.31
N PRO A 123 -6.91 -19.23 28.40
CA PRO A 123 -7.64 -20.47 28.22
C PRO A 123 -8.67 -20.69 29.34
N ALA A 124 -9.69 -21.50 29.06
CA ALA A 124 -10.71 -21.84 30.04
C ALA A 124 -10.08 -22.54 31.26
N ASN A 125 -10.08 -21.86 32.41
CA ASN A 125 -9.55 -22.30 33.71
C ASN A 125 -8.02 -22.23 33.91
N ASP A 126 -7.26 -21.70 32.95
CA ASP A 126 -5.81 -21.54 33.08
C ASP A 126 -5.39 -20.10 33.45
N GLU A 127 -4.11 -19.94 33.79
CA GLU A 127 -3.47 -18.64 33.93
C GLU A 127 -3.35 -17.94 32.57
N ALA A 128 -3.43 -16.61 32.58
CA ALA A 128 -3.26 -15.82 31.37
C ALA A 128 -1.80 -15.88 30.91
N VAL A 129 -1.60 -16.08 29.61
CA VAL A 129 -0.29 -16.07 28.97
C VAL A 129 -0.22 -14.93 27.98
N PHE A 130 0.89 -14.20 27.96
CA PHE A 130 1.08 -13.17 26.95
C PHE A 130 1.48 -13.82 25.62
N CYS A 131 0.71 -13.53 24.58
CA CYS A 131 0.92 -14.01 23.23
C CYS A 131 1.33 -12.84 22.34
N ASP A 132 2.61 -12.79 22.02
CA ASP A 132 3.13 -12.01 20.91
C ASP A 132 2.78 -12.72 19.58
N ALA A 133 1.52 -12.57 19.18
CA ALA A 133 0.95 -13.14 17.96
C ALA A 133 0.21 -12.05 17.17
N LEU A 134 0.24 -12.17 15.84
CA LEU A 134 -0.52 -11.30 14.94
C LEU A 134 -1.95 -11.82 14.79
N PHE A 135 -2.92 -10.91 14.77
CA PHE A 135 -4.33 -11.24 14.64
C PHE A 135 -5.10 -10.12 13.95
N VAL A 136 -6.28 -10.44 13.45
CA VAL A 136 -7.22 -9.46 12.91
C VAL A 136 -8.24 -9.11 13.99
N ASP A 137 -8.40 -7.83 14.27
CA ASP A 137 -9.42 -7.27 15.15
C ASP A 137 -10.56 -6.70 14.29
N MET A 138 -11.80 -7.15 14.51
CA MET A 138 -12.97 -6.68 13.76
C MET A 138 -14.23 -6.57 14.62
N THR A 139 -14.99 -5.52 14.37
CA THR A 139 -16.42 -5.45 14.67
C THR A 139 -17.19 -6.07 13.50
N VAL A 140 -18.10 -7.01 13.79
CA VAL A 140 -18.84 -7.76 12.76
C VAL A 140 -20.33 -7.75 13.09
N SER A 141 -21.15 -7.29 12.16
CA SER A 141 -22.61 -7.38 12.21
C SER A 141 -23.17 -8.43 11.25
N GLU A 142 -24.43 -8.81 11.45
CA GLU A 142 -25.15 -9.66 10.48
C GLU A 142 -25.20 -9.02 9.08
N GLN A 143 -25.27 -7.69 9.00
CA GLN A 143 -25.29 -6.96 7.74
C GLN A 143 -23.97 -7.11 6.98
N ASP A 144 -22.83 -7.07 7.68
CA ASP A 144 -21.50 -7.23 7.09
C ASP A 144 -21.29 -8.63 6.51
N LEU A 145 -21.89 -9.64 7.15
CA LEU A 145 -21.92 -10.99 6.62
C LEU A 145 -22.82 -11.06 5.38
N GLN A 146 -24.02 -10.47 5.40
CA GLN A 146 -24.96 -10.53 4.28
C GLN A 146 -24.49 -9.78 3.03
N ASN A 147 -23.80 -8.64 3.19
CA ASN A 147 -23.32 -7.83 2.07
C ASN A 147 -21.89 -8.23 1.61
N GLY A 148 -21.21 -9.10 2.37
CA GLY A 148 -19.85 -9.57 2.07
C GLY A 148 -18.72 -8.65 2.52
N SER A 149 -19.03 -7.54 3.19
CA SER A 149 -18.04 -6.61 3.73
C SER A 149 -17.17 -7.26 4.82
N PHE A 150 -17.68 -8.27 5.52
CA PHE A 150 -16.85 -9.05 6.45
C PHE A 150 -15.63 -9.68 5.74
N LEU A 151 -15.84 -10.42 4.65
CA LEU A 151 -14.74 -11.08 3.93
C LEU A 151 -13.75 -10.09 3.31
N GLU A 152 -14.25 -8.95 2.83
CA GLU A 152 -13.44 -7.87 2.28
C GLU A 152 -12.50 -7.26 3.31
N VAL A 153 -13.06 -6.84 4.46
CA VAL A 153 -12.29 -6.21 5.54
C VAL A 153 -11.35 -7.23 6.16
N PHE A 154 -11.80 -8.47 6.39
CA PHE A 154 -10.92 -9.53 6.90
C PHE A 154 -9.74 -9.78 5.96
N ALA A 155 -9.97 -9.86 4.64
CA ALA A 155 -8.90 -10.06 3.67
C ALA A 155 -7.91 -8.89 3.65
N HIS A 156 -8.42 -7.65 3.77
CA HIS A 156 -7.60 -6.45 3.90
C HIS A 156 -6.67 -6.52 5.11
N GLU A 157 -7.23 -6.77 6.30
CA GLU A 157 -6.45 -6.85 7.55
C GLU A 157 -5.45 -8.01 7.54
N MET A 158 -5.83 -9.14 6.93
CA MET A 158 -4.90 -10.24 6.74
C MET A 158 -3.71 -9.87 5.84
N GLY A 159 -3.89 -8.97 4.88
CA GLY A 159 -2.80 -8.39 4.09
C GLY A 159 -1.71 -7.76 4.97
N HIS A 160 -2.11 -6.94 5.94
CA HIS A 160 -1.20 -6.34 6.92
C HIS A 160 -0.56 -7.41 7.84
N VAL A 161 -1.32 -8.43 8.26
CA VAL A 161 -0.76 -9.56 9.02
C VAL A 161 0.36 -10.24 8.23
N TYR A 162 0.15 -10.53 6.95
CA TYR A 162 1.18 -11.16 6.11
C TYR A 162 2.43 -10.27 6.01
N LEU A 163 2.27 -8.98 5.72
CA LEU A 163 3.42 -8.07 5.61
C LEU A 163 4.21 -7.99 6.91
N ARG A 164 3.53 -7.90 8.06
CA ARG A 164 4.20 -7.85 9.36
C ARG A 164 4.94 -9.15 9.68
N ARG A 165 4.39 -10.32 9.30
CA ARG A 165 5.12 -11.60 9.40
C ARG A 165 6.36 -11.62 8.51
N LEU A 166 6.26 -11.13 7.27
CA LEU A 166 7.31 -11.28 6.25
C LEU A 166 8.41 -10.21 6.36
N MET A 167 8.05 -8.97 6.67
CA MET A 167 8.94 -7.80 6.63
C MET A 167 9.17 -7.18 8.02
N GLY A 168 8.44 -7.64 9.04
CA GLY A 168 8.45 -7.04 10.38
C GLY A 168 7.55 -5.81 10.49
N PRO A 169 7.54 -5.15 11.66
CA PRO A 169 6.71 -3.98 11.90
C PRO A 169 7.09 -2.83 10.98
N GLN A 170 6.06 -2.15 10.46
CA GLN A 170 6.26 -0.96 9.64
C GLN A 170 6.86 0.18 10.50
N PRO A 171 7.88 0.91 9.99
CA PRO A 171 8.40 2.07 10.68
C PRO A 171 7.38 3.21 10.70
N ALA A 172 7.57 4.17 11.61
CA ALA A 172 6.76 5.38 11.65
C ALA A 172 6.72 6.09 10.28
N ALA A 173 5.51 6.47 9.87
CA ALA A 173 5.23 7.13 8.60
C ALA A 173 5.85 8.53 8.57
N PRO A 174 6.58 8.91 7.50
CA PRO A 174 7.06 10.27 7.32
C PRO A 174 5.96 11.27 6.94
N SER A 175 4.81 10.78 6.44
CA SER A 175 3.65 11.61 6.06
C SER A 175 2.70 11.81 7.23
N SER A 176 2.04 12.97 7.26
CA SER A 176 0.95 13.27 8.21
C SER A 176 -0.44 13.09 7.59
N ARG A 177 -0.51 12.65 6.33
CA ARG A 177 -1.75 12.49 5.57
C ARG A 177 -2.59 11.35 6.15
N PHE A 178 -3.88 11.60 6.32
CA PHE A 178 -4.85 10.56 6.66
C PHE A 178 -4.88 9.47 5.58
N HIS A 179 -4.61 8.22 5.98
CA HIS A 179 -4.59 7.07 5.07
C HIS A 179 -6.00 6.70 4.59
N ASN A 180 -6.12 6.45 3.29
CA ASN A 180 -7.31 5.99 2.58
C ASN A 180 -6.95 5.76 1.10
N VAL A 181 -7.83 5.11 0.32
CA VAL A 181 -7.52 4.71 -1.06
C VAL A 181 -7.15 5.89 -1.97
N PHE A 182 -7.70 7.09 -1.72
CA PHE A 182 -7.42 8.30 -2.50
C PHE A 182 -6.13 9.01 -2.07
N ALA A 183 -5.63 8.71 -0.87
CA ALA A 183 -4.52 9.41 -0.27
C ALA A 183 -3.22 9.20 -1.06
N VAL A 184 -2.39 10.25 -1.01
CA VAL A 184 -0.97 10.20 -1.32
C VAL A 184 -0.26 10.41 0.01
N THR A 185 0.22 9.32 0.61
CA THR A 185 0.86 9.28 1.94
C THR A 185 2.37 9.34 1.79
N ASP A 186 3.02 8.19 1.80
CA ASP A 186 4.45 7.98 1.63
C ASP A 186 4.70 6.57 1.08
N TYR A 187 5.95 6.25 0.72
CA TYR A 187 6.26 4.96 0.11
C TYR A 187 5.99 3.74 0.99
N GLN A 188 6.15 3.84 2.31
CA GLN A 188 5.94 2.71 3.22
C GLN A 188 4.45 2.51 3.46
N THR A 189 3.77 3.58 3.84
CA THR A 189 2.33 3.55 4.12
C THR A 189 1.54 3.14 2.87
N ALA A 190 1.86 3.72 1.71
CA ALA A 190 1.20 3.34 0.47
C ALA A 190 1.41 1.88 0.07
N PHE A 191 2.58 1.32 0.38
CA PHE A 191 2.87 -0.08 0.10
C PHE A 191 2.10 -1.02 1.04
N ASP A 192 2.07 -0.71 2.34
CA ASP A 192 1.36 -1.51 3.36
C ASP A 192 -0.16 -1.50 3.12
N GLU A 193 -0.76 -0.31 3.04
CA GLU A 193 -2.18 -0.11 2.75
C GLU A 193 -2.55 -0.63 1.36
N GLY A 194 -1.73 -0.35 0.34
CA GLY A 194 -1.96 -0.85 -1.01
C GLY A 194 -2.01 -2.38 -1.06
N PHE A 195 -1.20 -3.06 -0.27
CA PHE A 195 -1.21 -4.52 -0.17
C PHE A 195 -2.47 -5.05 0.54
N GLY A 196 -2.94 -4.40 1.60
CA GLY A 196 -4.24 -4.70 2.22
C GLY A 196 -5.41 -4.50 1.25
N ILE A 197 -5.48 -3.34 0.59
CA ILE A 197 -6.52 -3.00 -0.40
C ILE A 197 -6.51 -3.99 -1.57
N TYR A 198 -5.34 -4.48 -1.98
CA TYR A 198 -5.23 -5.52 -3.00
C TYR A 198 -5.99 -6.80 -2.61
N PHE A 199 -5.86 -7.29 -1.37
CA PHE A 199 -6.62 -8.46 -0.92
C PHE A 199 -8.12 -8.19 -0.85
N GLN A 200 -8.52 -6.97 -0.54
CA GLN A 200 -9.91 -6.54 -0.61
C GLN A 200 -10.45 -6.64 -2.04
N ALA A 201 -9.69 -6.16 -3.03
CA ALA A 201 -10.04 -6.29 -4.45
C ALA A 201 -10.11 -7.76 -4.90
N LEU A 202 -9.21 -8.62 -4.42
CA LEU A 202 -9.30 -10.06 -4.67
C LEU A 202 -10.55 -10.69 -4.05
N ALA A 203 -10.97 -10.26 -2.86
CA ALA A 203 -12.19 -10.76 -2.23
C ALA A 203 -13.42 -10.50 -3.12
N ALA A 204 -13.51 -9.32 -3.73
CA ALA A 204 -14.58 -8.97 -4.66
C ALA A 204 -14.65 -9.90 -5.88
N VAL A 205 -13.50 -10.28 -6.43
CA VAL A 205 -13.44 -11.11 -7.65
C VAL A 205 -13.53 -12.61 -7.35
N LEU A 206 -12.85 -13.09 -6.30
CA LEU A 206 -12.63 -14.52 -6.05
C LEU A 206 -13.61 -15.15 -5.05
N SER A 207 -14.24 -14.38 -4.16
CA SER A 207 -15.13 -14.96 -3.15
C SER A 207 -16.46 -15.48 -3.70
N ARG A 208 -16.93 -14.92 -4.82
CA ARG A 208 -18.28 -15.12 -5.36
C ARG A 208 -19.40 -14.90 -4.33
N HIS A 209 -19.16 -14.06 -3.32
CA HIS A 209 -20.17 -13.76 -2.31
C HIS A 209 -21.33 -12.97 -2.93
N PRO A 210 -22.61 -13.41 -2.84
CA PRO A 210 -23.70 -12.79 -3.59
C PRO A 210 -23.92 -11.31 -3.30
N GLY A 211 -23.85 -10.92 -2.02
CA GLY A 211 -23.99 -9.51 -1.62
C GLY A 211 -22.85 -8.64 -2.13
N LEU A 212 -21.64 -9.18 -2.18
CA LEU A 212 -20.46 -8.48 -2.66
C LEU A 212 -20.52 -8.30 -4.17
N GLN A 213 -20.84 -9.37 -4.90
CA GLN A 213 -21.07 -9.31 -6.35
C GLN A 213 -22.16 -8.30 -6.70
N ALA A 214 -23.28 -8.31 -5.96
CA ALA A 214 -24.35 -7.35 -6.20
C ALA A 214 -23.89 -5.89 -6.02
N ARG A 215 -22.99 -5.64 -5.06
CA ARG A 215 -22.41 -4.32 -4.80
C ARG A 215 -21.40 -3.92 -5.88
N SER A 216 -20.43 -4.78 -6.20
CA SER A 216 -19.39 -4.52 -7.18
C SER A 216 -19.93 -4.38 -8.61
N GLU A 217 -21.04 -5.05 -8.92
CA GLU A 217 -21.70 -4.95 -10.23
C GLU A 217 -22.73 -3.82 -10.29
N GLY A 218 -22.91 -3.04 -9.22
CA GLY A 218 -23.87 -1.94 -9.18
C GLY A 218 -25.33 -2.38 -9.28
N ARG A 219 -25.66 -3.61 -8.85
CA ARG A 219 -27.04 -4.15 -8.84
C ARG A 219 -27.87 -3.69 -7.64
N LEU A 220 -27.22 -3.11 -6.63
CA LEU A 220 -27.89 -2.56 -5.45
C LEU A 220 -28.32 -1.11 -5.70
N ALA A 221 -29.48 -0.72 -5.18
CA ALA A 221 -29.91 0.67 -5.23
C ALA A 221 -29.01 1.55 -4.35
N ALA A 222 -28.57 2.69 -4.89
CA ALA A 222 -27.79 3.65 -4.14
C ALA A 222 -28.60 4.24 -2.97
N SER A 223 -27.93 4.41 -1.83
CA SER A 223 -28.46 5.02 -0.63
C SER A 223 -27.70 6.30 -0.28
N GLY A 224 -28.28 7.14 0.60
CA GLY A 224 -27.58 8.32 1.11
C GLY A 224 -26.27 7.96 1.85
N ALA A 225 -26.19 6.78 2.46
CA ALA A 225 -24.98 6.30 3.13
C ALA A 225 -23.84 6.02 2.14
N ASP A 226 -24.14 5.69 0.88
CA ASP A 226 -23.11 5.43 -0.14
C ASP A 226 -22.38 6.71 -0.57
N HIS A 227 -22.92 7.88 -0.22
CA HIS A 227 -22.24 9.17 -0.39
C HIS A 227 -21.36 9.55 0.81
N TRP A 228 -21.41 8.80 1.90
CA TRP A 228 -20.49 9.00 3.02
C TRP A 228 -19.08 8.53 2.65
N PHE A 229 -18.07 9.27 3.09
CA PHE A 229 -16.67 9.05 2.72
C PHE A 229 -16.23 7.59 2.88
N SER A 230 -16.52 6.93 4.01
CA SER A 230 -16.05 5.55 4.25
C SER A 230 -16.65 4.54 3.25
N ARG A 231 -17.86 4.78 2.75
CA ARG A 231 -18.50 3.93 1.72
C ARG A 231 -17.92 4.21 0.34
N LEU A 232 -17.66 5.48 0.02
CA LEU A 232 -16.96 5.88 -1.21
C LEU A 232 -15.53 5.32 -1.27
N ASP A 233 -14.77 5.43 -0.19
CA ASP A 233 -13.44 4.82 -0.04
C ASP A 233 -13.52 3.31 -0.32
N GLY A 234 -14.43 2.60 0.37
CA GLY A 234 -14.64 1.16 0.17
C GLY A 234 -15.06 0.76 -1.25
N GLN A 235 -15.84 1.58 -1.96
CA GLN A 235 -16.19 1.32 -3.36
C GLN A 235 -14.97 1.49 -4.28
N TYR A 236 -14.20 2.57 -4.11
CA TYR A 236 -13.06 2.87 -4.97
C TYR A 236 -11.85 1.98 -4.71
N ARG A 237 -11.75 1.35 -3.52
CA ARG A 237 -10.86 0.20 -3.26
C ARG A 237 -11.11 -0.98 -4.21
N LEU A 238 -12.28 -1.06 -4.84
CA LEU A 238 -12.59 -2.03 -5.90
C LEU A 238 -12.48 -1.37 -7.28
N ASP A 239 -13.40 -0.44 -7.59
CA ASP A 239 -13.56 0.10 -8.92
C ASP A 239 -12.32 0.90 -9.36
N GLY A 240 -11.77 1.71 -8.46
CA GLY A 240 -10.60 2.54 -8.73
C GLY A 240 -9.33 1.71 -8.94
N VAL A 241 -9.19 0.62 -8.18
CA VAL A 241 -8.05 -0.31 -8.26
C VAL A 241 -8.10 -1.05 -9.60
N MET A 242 -9.25 -1.62 -9.96
CA MET A 242 -9.39 -2.38 -11.20
C MET A 242 -9.17 -1.51 -12.45
N HIS A 243 -9.56 -0.24 -12.40
CA HIS A 243 -9.48 0.69 -13.54
C HIS A 243 -8.31 1.68 -13.51
N ASN A 244 -7.33 1.48 -12.62
CA ASN A 244 -6.13 2.33 -12.50
C ASN A 244 -6.43 3.84 -12.31
N LEU A 245 -7.52 4.18 -11.60
CA LEU A 245 -7.94 5.58 -11.43
C LEU A 245 -6.96 6.39 -10.57
N PHE A 246 -6.19 5.72 -9.71
CA PHE A 246 -5.29 6.37 -8.76
C PHE A 246 -3.98 6.86 -9.39
N ALA A 247 -3.72 6.59 -10.67
CA ALA A 247 -2.61 7.20 -11.40
C ALA A 247 -2.85 8.71 -11.68
N PHE A 248 -4.11 9.15 -11.62
CA PHE A 248 -4.53 10.49 -12.00
C PHE A 248 -4.69 11.43 -10.80
N LYS A 249 -4.48 12.73 -11.04
CA LYS A 249 -4.70 13.78 -10.05
C LYS A 249 -6.20 13.98 -9.80
N THR A 250 -6.52 14.26 -8.55
CA THR A 250 -7.84 14.73 -8.12
C THR A 250 -8.18 16.05 -8.82
N LEU A 251 -9.42 16.21 -9.26
CA LEU A 251 -9.94 17.46 -9.80
C LEU A 251 -10.11 18.48 -8.65
N PRO A 252 -9.47 19.66 -8.73
CA PRO A 252 -9.64 20.67 -7.70
C PRO A 252 -11.05 21.26 -7.75
N ASN A 253 -11.64 21.55 -6.58
CA ASN A 253 -12.81 22.43 -6.51
C ASN A 253 -12.32 23.89 -6.43
N PRO A 254 -12.65 24.75 -7.40
CA PRO A 254 -12.22 26.16 -7.40
C PRO A 254 -12.76 26.96 -6.21
N ASP A 255 -13.82 26.50 -5.56
CA ASP A 255 -14.40 27.15 -4.37
C ASP A 255 -13.62 26.82 -3.08
N PHE A 256 -12.73 25.81 -3.12
CA PHE A 256 -11.97 25.38 -1.96
C PHE A 256 -10.56 25.97 -1.96
N SER A 257 -10.09 26.37 -0.77
CA SER A 257 -8.73 26.88 -0.55
C SER A 257 -8.18 26.44 0.81
N GLY A 258 -6.87 26.56 1.00
CA GLY A 258 -6.19 26.19 2.24
C GLY A 258 -6.50 24.76 2.67
N LEU A 259 -6.94 24.60 3.93
CA LEU A 259 -7.22 23.29 4.52
C LEU A 259 -8.33 22.52 3.78
N ALA A 260 -9.36 23.21 3.28
CA ALA A 260 -10.45 22.57 2.56
C ALA A 260 -9.98 21.95 1.24
N ALA A 261 -9.13 22.67 0.49
CA ALA A 261 -8.54 22.15 -0.75
C ALA A 261 -7.60 20.97 -0.46
N TYR A 262 -6.78 21.07 0.59
CA TYR A 262 -5.91 19.96 1.02
C TYR A 262 -6.71 18.72 1.40
N GLN A 263 -7.78 18.87 2.18
CA GLN A 263 -8.65 17.77 2.58
C GLN A 263 -9.29 17.13 1.34
N GLN A 264 -9.85 17.94 0.43
CA GLN A 264 -10.46 17.45 -0.80
C GLN A 264 -9.48 16.63 -1.65
N GLU A 265 -8.24 17.10 -1.83
CA GLU A 265 -7.21 16.36 -2.58
C GLU A 265 -6.99 14.94 -2.04
N GLY A 266 -7.16 14.73 -0.73
CA GLY A 266 -6.91 13.46 -0.05
C GLY A 266 -8.13 12.56 0.15
N ILE A 267 -9.36 12.99 -0.20
CA ILE A 267 -10.59 12.21 0.05
C ILE A 267 -11.55 12.15 -1.15
N SER A 268 -11.24 12.85 -2.24
CA SER A 268 -12.15 12.99 -3.37
C SER A 268 -11.97 11.90 -4.43
N PRO A 269 -13.05 11.25 -4.88
CA PRO A 269 -13.01 10.30 -5.98
C PRO A 269 -12.94 10.95 -7.36
N ALA A 270 -13.17 12.27 -7.46
CA ALA A 270 -13.17 12.97 -8.73
C ALA A 270 -11.74 13.13 -9.25
N VAL A 271 -11.36 12.34 -10.27
CA VAL A 271 -10.06 12.38 -10.92
C VAL A 271 -10.14 12.91 -12.34
N GLY A 272 -9.09 13.61 -12.78
CA GLY A 272 -8.97 14.13 -14.14
C GLY A 272 -8.16 13.20 -15.06
N TYR A 273 -7.67 13.76 -16.16
CA TYR A 273 -6.76 13.06 -17.09
C TYR A 273 -5.27 13.39 -16.84
N GLN A 274 -4.97 14.27 -15.89
CA GLN A 274 -3.59 14.61 -15.54
C GLN A 274 -2.98 13.55 -14.64
N LEU A 275 -1.80 13.04 -15.00
CA LEU A 275 -1.05 12.09 -14.20
C LEU A 275 -0.50 12.74 -12.94
N LYS A 276 -0.50 11.98 -11.84
CA LYS A 276 0.33 12.29 -10.67
C LYS A 276 1.82 12.26 -11.06
N ASN A 277 2.68 12.97 -10.33
CA ASN A 277 4.12 12.79 -10.52
C ASN A 277 4.55 11.42 -9.98
N ALA A 278 5.74 10.95 -10.37
CA ALA A 278 6.25 9.63 -10.02
C ALA A 278 6.27 9.36 -8.49
N GLN A 279 6.67 10.33 -7.66
CA GLN A 279 6.68 10.13 -6.21
C GLN A 279 5.27 10.03 -5.65
N ALA A 280 4.34 10.85 -6.14
CA ALA A 280 2.94 10.81 -5.73
C ALA A 280 2.24 9.52 -6.19
N MET A 281 2.58 9.00 -7.36
CA MET A 281 2.13 7.68 -7.82
C MET A 281 2.59 6.58 -6.85
N LEU A 282 3.89 6.50 -6.56
CA LEU A 282 4.44 5.46 -5.70
C LEU A 282 4.20 5.68 -4.21
N SER A 283 3.54 6.78 -3.84
CA SER A 283 3.04 7.07 -2.49
C SER A 283 1.52 7.06 -2.43
N SER A 284 0.82 6.57 -3.46
CA SER A 284 -0.65 6.49 -3.49
C SER A 284 -1.11 5.08 -3.14
N GLU A 285 -1.84 4.94 -2.04
CA GLU A 285 -2.34 3.64 -1.53
C GLU A 285 -3.13 2.89 -2.60
N GLY A 286 -4.09 3.57 -3.25
CA GLY A 286 -4.87 3.00 -4.34
C GLY A 286 -4.03 2.60 -5.56
N LEU A 287 -2.96 3.31 -5.90
CA LEU A 287 -2.11 2.92 -7.04
C LEU A 287 -1.25 1.70 -6.70
N LEU A 288 -0.73 1.62 -5.48
CA LEU A 288 0.01 0.44 -5.02
C LEU A 288 -0.91 -0.78 -4.98
N ALA A 289 -2.16 -0.63 -4.56
CA ALA A 289 -3.17 -1.67 -4.68
C ALA A 289 -3.39 -2.10 -6.14
N THR A 290 -3.50 -1.14 -7.08
CA THR A 290 -3.60 -1.45 -8.52
C THR A 290 -2.40 -2.25 -9.00
N LEU A 291 -1.20 -1.88 -8.59
CA LEU A 291 0.03 -2.56 -8.99
C LEU A 291 0.05 -4.02 -8.52
N PHE A 292 -0.25 -4.28 -7.24
CA PHE A 292 -0.38 -5.65 -6.72
C PHE A 292 -1.53 -6.42 -7.38
N TYR A 293 -2.68 -5.77 -7.58
CA TYR A 293 -3.81 -6.37 -8.26
C TYR A 293 -3.43 -6.83 -9.67
N ARG A 294 -2.76 -5.99 -10.46
CA ARG A 294 -2.27 -6.32 -11.80
C ARG A 294 -1.19 -7.39 -11.77
N LEU A 295 -0.32 -7.40 -10.76
CA LEU A 295 0.69 -8.46 -10.58
C LEU A 295 0.06 -9.85 -10.51
N SER A 296 -1.15 -9.94 -9.94
CA SER A 296 -1.89 -11.19 -9.79
C SER A 296 -2.88 -11.49 -10.91
N THR A 297 -3.45 -10.47 -11.56
CA THR A 297 -4.58 -10.64 -12.51
C THR A 297 -4.24 -10.34 -13.96
N ALA A 298 -3.13 -9.66 -14.27
CA ALA A 298 -2.85 -9.29 -15.65
C ALA A 298 -2.53 -10.52 -16.52
N PRO A 299 -2.97 -10.53 -17.79
CA PRO A 299 -2.57 -11.53 -18.76
C PRO A 299 -1.03 -11.58 -18.90
N GLY A 300 -0.45 -12.78 -18.94
CA GLY A 300 1.00 -12.98 -18.99
C GLY A 300 1.70 -12.98 -17.63
N LEU A 301 0.98 -12.71 -16.54
CA LEU A 301 1.44 -12.93 -15.17
C LEU A 301 0.70 -14.14 -14.57
N SER A 302 0.14 -14.00 -13.38
CA SER A 302 -0.61 -15.09 -12.75
C SER A 302 -2.03 -15.25 -13.28
N ALA A 303 -2.59 -14.20 -13.89
CA ALA A 303 -3.91 -14.19 -14.52
C ALA A 303 -5.00 -14.87 -13.66
N LEU A 304 -5.01 -14.61 -12.34
CA LEU A 304 -5.96 -15.23 -11.43
C LEU A 304 -7.39 -14.93 -11.86
N ASN A 305 -8.09 -15.97 -12.33
CA ASN A 305 -9.46 -15.90 -12.80
C ASN A 305 -10.33 -16.84 -11.95
N PRO A 306 -11.40 -16.34 -11.30
CA PRO A 306 -12.28 -17.19 -10.48
C PRO A 306 -12.99 -18.30 -11.28
N ASP A 307 -13.03 -18.19 -12.61
CA ASP A 307 -13.66 -19.19 -13.48
C ASP A 307 -12.73 -20.36 -13.83
N ASP A 308 -11.44 -20.25 -13.53
CA ASP A 308 -10.48 -21.32 -13.74
C ASP A 308 -10.66 -22.41 -12.66
N ALA A 309 -10.70 -23.69 -13.06
CA ALA A 309 -10.92 -24.79 -12.11
C ALA A 309 -9.83 -24.90 -11.03
N ASP A 310 -8.63 -24.41 -11.33
CA ASP A 310 -7.43 -24.46 -10.50
C ASP A 310 -7.03 -23.08 -9.92
N TRP A 311 -7.93 -22.09 -9.93
CA TRP A 311 -7.62 -20.72 -9.50
C TRP A 311 -7.02 -20.64 -8.08
N GLN A 312 -7.46 -21.51 -7.16
CA GLN A 312 -6.92 -21.55 -5.79
C GLN A 312 -5.46 -21.99 -5.76
N GLU A 313 -5.12 -23.03 -6.53
CA GLU A 313 -3.74 -23.52 -6.64
C GLU A 313 -2.85 -22.45 -7.28
N ASN A 314 -3.34 -21.80 -8.35
CA ASN A 314 -2.63 -20.70 -9.00
C ASN A 314 -2.45 -19.49 -8.08
N ALA A 315 -3.45 -19.18 -7.25
CA ALA A 315 -3.34 -18.14 -6.23
C ALA A 315 -2.26 -18.48 -5.21
N VAL A 316 -2.21 -19.71 -4.71
CA VAL A 316 -1.17 -20.15 -3.76
C VAL A 316 0.22 -20.10 -4.39
N LYS A 317 0.38 -20.54 -5.64
CA LYS A 317 1.65 -20.44 -6.38
C LYS A 317 2.09 -18.99 -6.54
N HIS A 318 1.18 -18.11 -6.96
CA HIS A 318 1.45 -16.67 -7.09
C HIS A 318 1.94 -16.08 -5.77
N HIS A 319 1.19 -16.29 -4.68
CA HIS A 319 1.51 -15.71 -3.38
C HIS A 319 2.75 -16.36 -2.76
N THR A 320 3.05 -17.63 -3.04
CA THR A 320 4.33 -18.25 -2.63
C THR A 320 5.52 -17.52 -3.23
N ARG A 321 5.47 -17.19 -4.52
CA ARG A 321 6.51 -16.36 -5.17
C ARG A 321 6.58 -14.97 -4.53
N LEU A 322 5.44 -14.30 -4.43
CA LEU A 322 5.34 -12.94 -3.90
C LEU A 322 5.85 -12.85 -2.46
N PHE A 323 5.41 -13.74 -1.57
CA PHE A 323 5.77 -13.72 -0.15
C PHE A 323 7.25 -14.02 0.07
N ARG A 324 7.86 -14.91 -0.74
CA ARG A 324 9.31 -15.12 -0.70
C ARG A 324 10.08 -13.87 -1.12
N ALA A 325 9.60 -13.16 -2.13
CA ALA A 325 10.22 -11.91 -2.56
C ALA A 325 10.06 -10.81 -1.47
N LEU A 326 8.87 -10.70 -0.87
CA LEU A 326 8.60 -9.77 0.25
C LEU A 326 9.46 -10.07 1.48
N ALA A 327 9.65 -11.34 1.84
CA ALA A 327 10.53 -11.73 2.94
C ALA A 327 12.01 -11.35 2.73
N GLY A 328 12.42 -11.08 1.49
CA GLY A 328 13.73 -10.56 1.15
C GLY A 328 13.86 -9.04 1.25
N LEU A 329 12.77 -8.31 1.52
CA LEU A 329 12.76 -6.86 1.62
C LEU A 329 13.01 -6.37 3.05
N SER A 330 13.33 -5.08 3.17
CA SER A 330 13.44 -4.39 4.45
C SER A 330 12.81 -3.00 4.37
N TRP A 331 12.13 -2.61 5.45
CA TRP A 331 11.58 -1.27 5.62
C TRP A 331 12.64 -0.16 5.78
N SER A 332 13.92 -0.50 5.92
CA SER A 332 14.97 0.44 6.36
C SER A 332 15.27 1.56 5.36
N ASN A 333 14.92 1.40 4.08
CA ASN A 333 15.21 2.38 3.04
C ASN A 333 13.99 3.26 2.74
N GLN A 334 13.91 4.43 3.40
CA GLN A 334 12.85 5.41 3.17
C GLN A 334 13.01 6.21 1.86
N THR A 335 14.15 6.09 1.18
CA THR A 335 14.41 6.85 -0.05
C THR A 335 13.97 6.12 -1.32
N ASN A 336 13.80 4.79 -1.26
CA ASN A 336 13.37 3.98 -2.39
C ASN A 336 11.99 3.38 -2.11
N PRO A 337 11.07 3.35 -3.10
CA PRO A 337 9.77 2.70 -2.93
C PRO A 337 9.90 1.18 -2.76
N PRO A 338 9.28 0.57 -1.73
CA PRO A 338 9.34 -0.87 -1.52
C PRO A 338 8.86 -1.69 -2.73
N TYR A 339 7.89 -1.21 -3.50
CA TYR A 339 7.41 -1.88 -4.71
C TYR A 339 8.49 -2.00 -5.79
N THR A 340 9.33 -0.98 -5.97
CA THR A 340 10.43 -1.07 -6.94
C THR A 340 11.52 -2.04 -6.48
N ALA A 341 11.76 -2.12 -5.16
CA ALA A 341 12.66 -3.12 -4.58
C ALA A 341 12.09 -4.54 -4.74
N LEU A 342 10.77 -4.73 -4.59
CA LEU A 342 10.10 -6.00 -4.86
C LEU A 342 10.36 -6.47 -6.30
N LEU A 343 10.19 -5.58 -7.29
CA LEU A 343 10.47 -5.91 -8.70
C LEU A 343 11.94 -6.29 -8.93
N GLN A 344 12.88 -5.63 -8.25
CA GLN A 344 14.32 -5.97 -8.32
C GLN A 344 14.60 -7.36 -7.74
N VAL A 345 13.99 -7.69 -6.60
CA VAL A 345 14.10 -9.04 -6.01
C VAL A 345 13.53 -10.07 -6.98
N LEU A 346 12.34 -9.82 -7.55
CA LEU A 346 11.73 -10.71 -8.54
C LEU A 346 12.62 -10.88 -9.77
N GLN A 347 13.25 -9.82 -10.27
CA GLN A 347 14.18 -9.88 -11.40
C GLN A 347 15.37 -10.80 -11.14
N SER A 348 15.84 -10.85 -9.90
CA SER A 348 16.93 -11.76 -9.51
C SER A 348 16.48 -13.22 -9.32
N SER A 349 15.23 -13.46 -8.90
CA SER A 349 14.74 -14.79 -8.54
C SER A 349 13.93 -15.51 -9.62
N ASP A 350 13.23 -14.75 -10.48
CA ASP A 350 12.34 -15.26 -11.53
C ASP A 350 12.31 -14.24 -12.71
N PRO A 351 13.34 -14.24 -13.58
CA PRO A 351 13.52 -13.21 -14.60
C PRO A 351 12.37 -13.11 -15.62
N ASP A 352 11.77 -14.24 -16.00
CA ASP A 352 10.67 -14.27 -16.96
C ASP A 352 9.41 -13.63 -16.36
N PHE A 353 9.07 -13.99 -15.12
CA PHE A 353 7.97 -13.34 -14.40
C PHE A 353 8.26 -11.85 -14.18
N ALA A 354 9.50 -11.50 -13.85
CA ALA A 354 9.89 -10.12 -13.61
C ALA A 354 9.77 -9.24 -14.85
N ALA A 355 10.10 -9.75 -16.05
CA ALA A 355 9.94 -8.99 -17.29
C ALA A 355 8.47 -8.59 -17.52
N ALA A 356 7.53 -9.52 -17.35
CA ALA A 356 6.10 -9.22 -17.43
C ALA A 356 5.64 -8.28 -16.31
N ALA A 357 6.17 -8.44 -15.09
CA ALA A 357 5.83 -7.59 -13.95
C ALA A 357 6.32 -6.14 -14.13
N ILE A 358 7.52 -5.96 -14.70
CA ILE A 358 8.08 -4.65 -15.05
C ILE A 358 7.24 -4.00 -16.15
N GLY A 359 6.85 -4.75 -17.19
CA GLY A 359 5.96 -4.24 -18.23
C GLY A 359 4.63 -3.75 -17.66
N SER A 360 4.01 -4.54 -16.76
CA SER A 360 2.78 -4.16 -16.06
C SER A 360 2.96 -2.92 -15.18
N PHE A 361 4.09 -2.81 -14.46
CA PHE A 361 4.44 -1.62 -13.67
C PHE A 361 4.55 -0.37 -14.54
N LEU A 362 5.24 -0.45 -15.68
CA LEU A 362 5.39 0.69 -16.59
C LEU A 362 4.06 1.12 -17.20
N GLN A 363 3.19 0.18 -17.57
CA GLN A 363 1.86 0.49 -18.08
C GLN A 363 0.97 1.15 -17.01
N THR A 364 1.00 0.63 -15.79
CA THR A 364 0.17 1.12 -14.67
C THR A 364 0.61 2.50 -14.21
N THR A 365 1.92 2.76 -14.18
CA THR A 365 2.51 4.04 -13.75
C THR A 365 2.77 5.00 -14.92
N TYR A 366 2.36 4.64 -16.14
CA TYR A 366 2.63 5.39 -17.35
C TYR A 366 4.11 5.80 -17.52
N ALA A 367 5.02 4.88 -17.18
CA ALA A 367 6.47 5.04 -17.17
C ALA A 367 7.01 6.21 -16.31
N SER A 368 6.16 6.86 -15.50
CA SER A 368 6.50 8.07 -14.73
C SER A 368 7.77 7.92 -13.87
N PRO A 369 8.00 6.79 -13.18
CA PRO A 369 9.20 6.62 -12.36
C PRO A 369 10.51 6.44 -13.13
N VAL A 370 10.45 6.21 -14.45
CA VAL A 370 11.59 5.76 -15.26
C VAL A 370 11.97 6.74 -16.36
N ASP A 371 11.00 7.18 -17.17
CA ASP A 371 11.29 7.92 -18.40
C ASP A 371 10.34 9.13 -18.58
N PRO A 372 10.80 10.37 -18.29
CA PRO A 372 9.96 11.56 -18.36
C PRO A 372 9.46 11.87 -19.78
N ALA A 373 10.25 11.53 -20.81
CA ALA A 373 9.87 11.80 -22.19
C ALA A 373 8.71 10.89 -22.61
N LEU A 374 8.82 9.59 -22.33
CA LEU A 374 7.73 8.65 -22.57
C LEU A 374 6.48 8.98 -21.73
N THR A 375 6.67 9.43 -20.49
CA THR A 375 5.58 9.88 -19.63
C THR A 375 4.82 11.07 -20.24
N SER A 376 5.53 12.04 -20.81
CA SER A 376 4.92 13.18 -21.51
C SER A 376 4.09 12.72 -22.71
N ASP A 377 4.60 11.78 -23.50
CA ASP A 377 3.88 11.20 -24.63
C ASP A 377 2.61 10.47 -24.18
N LEU A 378 2.70 9.67 -23.11
CA LEU A 378 1.55 8.99 -22.51
C LEU A 378 0.53 9.98 -21.94
N GLN A 379 0.97 11.07 -21.30
CA GLN A 379 0.08 12.13 -20.83
C GLN A 379 -0.68 12.79 -21.99
N MET A 380 -0.01 13.08 -23.11
CA MET A 380 -0.66 13.61 -24.30
C MET A 380 -1.65 12.60 -24.89
N MET A 381 -1.30 11.32 -24.91
CA MET A 381 -2.17 10.24 -25.38
C MET A 381 -3.47 10.18 -24.55
N ILE A 382 -3.34 10.18 -23.22
CA ILE A 382 -4.47 10.14 -22.29
C ILE A 382 -5.37 11.35 -22.48
N GLN A 383 -4.78 12.55 -22.60
CA GLN A 383 -5.53 13.78 -22.84
C GLN A 383 -6.33 13.71 -24.14
N ALA A 384 -5.68 13.33 -25.25
CA ALA A 384 -6.34 13.18 -26.54
C ALA A 384 -7.48 12.16 -26.49
N GLY A 385 -7.26 11.01 -25.83
CA GLY A 385 -8.29 9.99 -25.62
C GLY A 385 -9.48 10.51 -24.81
N SER A 386 -9.21 11.22 -23.71
CA SER A 386 -10.23 11.79 -22.82
C SER A 386 -11.08 12.87 -23.50
N LEU A 387 -10.52 13.56 -24.49
CA LEU A 387 -11.20 14.58 -25.29
C LEU A 387 -11.81 14.04 -26.59
N GLY A 388 -11.69 12.74 -26.87
CA GLY A 388 -12.20 12.14 -28.11
C GLY A 388 -11.43 12.53 -29.38
N GLN A 389 -10.19 13.01 -29.25
CA GLN A 389 -9.35 13.51 -30.34
C GLN A 389 -8.63 12.36 -31.07
N MET A 390 -9.36 11.61 -31.88
CA MET A 390 -8.88 10.38 -32.53
C MET A 390 -7.61 10.57 -33.38
N GLN A 391 -7.48 11.70 -34.10
CA GLN A 391 -6.34 11.96 -34.99
C GLN A 391 -5.02 12.14 -34.22
N GLU A 392 -5.10 12.64 -32.99
CA GLU A 392 -3.95 12.80 -32.09
C GLU A 392 -3.69 11.51 -31.33
N PHE A 393 -4.75 10.85 -30.86
CA PHE A 393 -4.68 9.62 -30.06
C PHE A 393 -3.99 8.46 -30.79
N LEU A 394 -4.40 8.13 -32.02
CA LEU A 394 -3.93 6.90 -32.69
C LEU A 394 -2.41 6.86 -32.92
N PRO A 395 -1.74 7.93 -33.41
CA PRO A 395 -0.29 7.95 -33.53
C PRO A 395 0.43 7.83 -32.17
N LEU A 396 -0.10 8.51 -31.15
CA LEU A 396 0.42 8.46 -29.77
C LEU A 396 0.31 7.04 -29.19
N TYR A 397 -0.83 6.38 -29.37
CA TYR A 397 -1.08 5.03 -28.88
C TYR A 397 -0.10 4.00 -29.45
N ARG A 398 0.12 4.03 -30.78
CA ARG A 398 1.06 3.09 -31.42
C ARG A 398 2.49 3.30 -30.92
N ARG A 399 2.98 4.53 -30.96
CA ARG A 399 4.38 4.83 -30.59
C ARG A 399 4.67 4.55 -29.11
N THR A 400 3.74 4.87 -28.22
CA THR A 400 3.92 4.66 -26.78
C THR A 400 3.86 3.19 -26.39
N THR A 401 3.02 2.39 -27.07
CA THR A 401 2.97 0.93 -26.86
C THR A 401 4.32 0.28 -27.20
N GLU A 402 4.89 0.62 -28.36
CA GLU A 402 6.23 0.14 -28.76
C GLU A 402 7.32 0.63 -27.81
N ALA A 403 7.28 1.91 -27.42
CA ALA A 403 8.26 2.50 -26.51
C ALA A 403 8.23 1.87 -25.11
N LEU A 404 7.05 1.49 -24.59
CA LEU A 404 6.92 0.78 -23.32
C LEU A 404 7.58 -0.61 -23.37
N GLN A 405 7.44 -1.34 -24.48
CA GLN A 405 8.12 -2.63 -24.63
C GLN A 405 9.64 -2.46 -24.69
N VAL A 406 10.13 -1.49 -25.47
CA VAL A 406 11.57 -1.18 -25.53
C VAL A 406 12.10 -0.79 -24.15
N LEU A 407 11.37 0.05 -23.40
CA LEU A 407 11.77 0.45 -22.06
C LEU A 407 11.78 -0.74 -21.08
N THR A 408 10.81 -1.64 -21.19
CA THR A 408 10.78 -2.90 -20.42
C THR A 408 12.06 -3.70 -20.66
N ASP A 409 12.43 -3.93 -21.92
CA ASP A 409 13.63 -4.68 -22.29
C ASP A 409 14.91 -4.02 -21.77
N GLN A 410 15.00 -2.69 -21.83
CA GLN A 410 16.13 -1.92 -21.30
C GLN A 410 16.28 -2.09 -19.78
N ILE A 411 15.17 -2.09 -19.02
CA ILE A 411 15.21 -2.31 -17.57
C ILE A 411 15.59 -3.76 -17.26
N VAL A 412 15.01 -4.74 -17.98
CA VAL A 412 15.32 -6.16 -17.80
C VAL A 412 16.81 -6.45 -18.03
N LYS A 413 17.44 -5.77 -19.00
CA LYS A 413 18.88 -5.84 -19.30
C LYS A 413 19.76 -5.01 -18.35
N GLY A 414 19.16 -4.23 -17.45
CA GLY A 414 19.88 -3.33 -16.54
C GLY A 414 20.42 -2.05 -17.18
N GLU A 415 19.99 -1.71 -18.39
CA GLU A 415 20.37 -0.49 -19.11
C GLU A 415 19.65 0.75 -18.56
N LYS A 416 18.47 0.57 -17.96
CA LYS A 416 17.65 1.60 -17.31
C LYS A 416 17.27 1.17 -15.89
N SER A 417 17.12 2.14 -14.98
CA SER A 417 16.65 1.91 -13.61
C SER A 417 15.14 2.12 -13.48
N LEU A 418 14.46 1.26 -12.70
CA LEU A 418 13.05 1.41 -12.30
C LEU A 418 12.74 2.73 -11.57
N THR A 419 13.76 3.44 -11.10
CA THR A 419 13.64 4.70 -10.34
C THR A 419 14.40 5.85 -10.99
N GLY A 420 14.80 5.71 -12.26
CA GLY A 420 15.69 6.65 -12.95
C GLY A 420 15.18 8.10 -12.98
N ALA A 421 13.87 8.32 -12.93
CA ALA A 421 13.24 9.64 -12.93
C ALA A 421 12.56 10.01 -11.60
N LEU A 422 12.61 9.14 -10.58
CA LEU A 422 11.84 9.31 -9.35
C LEU A 422 12.36 10.46 -8.47
N GLY A 423 13.67 10.69 -8.46
CA GLY A 423 14.33 11.63 -7.54
C GLY A 423 14.30 11.15 -6.09
N ARG A 424 14.74 12.01 -5.16
CA ARG A 424 14.71 11.73 -3.71
C ARG A 424 13.54 12.45 -3.03
N PRO A 425 12.92 11.89 -1.99
CA PRO A 425 11.93 12.62 -1.22
C PRO A 425 12.60 13.76 -0.42
N ILE A 426 11.96 14.93 -0.38
CA ILE A 426 12.40 16.09 0.39
C ILE A 426 11.29 16.42 1.38
N TRP A 427 11.30 15.72 2.51
CA TRP A 427 10.32 15.88 3.58
C TRP A 427 10.61 17.12 4.44
N LEU A 428 9.55 17.86 4.75
CA LEU A 428 9.51 19.02 5.62
C LEU A 428 8.44 18.78 6.68
N LEU A 429 8.72 19.10 7.94
CA LEU A 429 7.75 19.05 9.03
C LEU A 429 7.45 20.47 9.51
N GLN A 430 6.21 20.94 9.34
CA GLN A 430 5.73 22.24 9.79
C GLN A 430 4.94 22.09 11.10
N PRO A 431 5.59 22.27 12.28
CA PRO A 431 4.96 22.03 13.58
C PRO A 431 3.83 23.00 13.90
N ASP A 432 3.85 24.20 13.32
CA ASP A 432 2.91 25.27 13.65
C ASP A 432 1.58 25.16 12.88
N ILE A 433 1.50 24.22 11.94
CA ILE A 433 0.29 23.98 11.14
C ILE A 433 -0.22 22.60 11.49
N LEU A 434 -1.33 22.60 12.23
CA LEU A 434 -2.00 21.40 12.70
C LEU A 434 -3.14 21.05 11.76
N ILE A 435 -3.17 19.79 11.31
CA ILE A 435 -4.23 19.24 10.48
C ILE A 435 -4.96 18.12 11.25
N PRO A 436 -6.26 17.90 10.99
CA PRO A 436 -6.97 16.76 11.56
C PRO A 436 -6.29 15.44 11.15
N GLN A 437 -6.12 14.52 12.10
CA GLN A 437 -5.56 13.18 11.82
C GLN A 437 -6.47 12.36 10.91
N ALA A 438 -7.79 12.60 10.99
CA ALA A 438 -8.81 12.10 10.07
C ALA A 438 -9.88 13.19 9.89
N PRO A 439 -10.67 13.20 8.80
CA PRO A 439 -11.65 14.26 8.54
C PRO A 439 -12.69 14.47 9.66
N TRP A 440 -12.99 13.43 10.44
CA TRP A 440 -13.92 13.46 11.58
C TRP A 440 -13.23 13.46 12.95
N SER A 441 -11.89 13.44 13.00
CA SER A 441 -11.15 13.37 14.26
C SER A 441 -10.92 14.75 14.85
N ASN A 442 -11.03 14.85 16.18
CA ASN A 442 -10.60 16.02 16.94
C ASN A 442 -9.08 16.01 17.21
N ALA A 443 -8.41 14.87 17.04
CA ALA A 443 -6.97 14.78 17.17
C ALA A 443 -6.30 15.46 15.98
N GLN A 444 -5.22 16.20 16.26
CA GLN A 444 -4.48 16.93 15.25
C GLN A 444 -3.02 16.48 15.22
N VAL A 445 -2.44 16.51 14.03
CA VAL A 445 -1.03 16.21 13.78
C VAL A 445 -0.36 17.36 13.04
N PRO A 446 0.94 17.58 13.26
CA PRO A 446 1.71 18.53 12.45
C PRO A 446 1.68 18.17 10.97
N LEU A 447 1.67 19.18 10.10
CA LEU A 447 1.75 19.00 8.66
C LEU A 447 3.16 18.53 8.24
N ALA A 448 3.24 17.40 7.55
CA ALA A 448 4.45 16.94 6.86
C ALA A 448 4.25 16.99 5.33
N VAL A 449 5.20 17.57 4.61
CA VAL A 449 5.12 17.78 3.15
C VAL A 449 6.39 17.28 2.47
N ASN A 450 6.25 16.53 1.38
CA ASN A 450 7.36 16.19 0.49
C ASN A 450 7.37 17.10 -0.74
N LEU A 451 8.38 17.96 -0.89
CA LEU A 451 8.46 18.93 -1.98
C LEU A 451 8.45 18.32 -3.39
N ASN A 452 8.91 17.08 -3.57
CA ASN A 452 8.90 16.40 -4.88
C ASN A 452 7.60 15.64 -5.16
N MET A 453 6.72 15.51 -4.18
CA MET A 453 5.47 14.76 -4.25
C MET A 453 4.25 15.67 -4.23
N ALA A 454 4.28 16.69 -3.38
CA ALA A 454 3.13 17.48 -2.96
C ALA A 454 2.36 18.15 -4.11
N GLY A 455 1.04 18.21 -3.92
CA GLY A 455 0.10 18.95 -4.76
C GLY A 455 0.11 20.45 -4.48
N ALA A 456 -0.74 21.20 -5.20
CA ALA A 456 -0.81 22.65 -5.05
C ALA A 456 -1.36 23.04 -3.67
N ALA A 457 -2.44 22.38 -3.20
CA ALA A 457 -3.06 22.71 -1.93
C ALA A 457 -2.15 22.41 -0.74
N GLU A 458 -1.45 21.28 -0.78
CA GLU A 458 -0.48 20.88 0.25
C GLU A 458 0.73 21.84 0.32
N LEU A 459 1.27 22.26 -0.82
CA LEU A 459 2.35 23.26 -0.84
C LEU A 459 1.90 24.63 -0.33
N ALA A 460 0.68 25.06 -0.69
CA ALA A 460 0.10 26.31 -0.20
C ALA A 460 -0.10 26.29 1.31
N LEU A 461 -0.44 25.13 1.89
CA LEU A 461 -0.59 24.99 3.33
C LEU A 461 0.70 25.19 4.12
N LEU A 462 1.90 25.05 3.53
CA LEU A 462 3.14 25.34 4.27
C LEU A 462 3.22 26.80 4.76
N ASN A 463 2.43 27.70 4.18
CA ASN A 463 2.44 29.14 4.44
C ASN A 463 3.84 29.77 4.30
N LEU A 464 4.68 29.16 3.46
CA LEU A 464 6.02 29.63 3.11
C LEU A 464 6.10 30.14 1.66
N PHE A 465 5.17 29.70 0.82
CA PHE A 465 5.14 29.98 -0.60
C PHE A 465 3.87 30.76 -0.94
N ASP A 466 4.01 31.86 -1.67
CA ASP A 466 2.87 32.49 -2.31
C ASP A 466 2.37 31.64 -3.50
N ASN A 467 1.19 31.96 -4.02
CA ASN A 467 0.59 31.20 -5.13
C ASN A 467 1.50 31.15 -6.37
N ARG A 468 2.25 32.23 -6.64
CA ARG A 468 3.16 32.29 -7.79
C ARG A 468 4.32 31.31 -7.60
N LEU A 469 4.89 31.25 -6.40
CA LEU A 469 5.98 30.36 -6.09
C LEU A 469 5.53 28.90 -6.06
N VAL A 470 4.31 28.61 -5.57
CA VAL A 470 3.70 27.27 -5.70
C VAL A 470 3.61 26.87 -7.17
N THR A 471 3.03 27.71 -8.04
CA THR A 471 2.95 27.44 -9.48
C THR A 471 4.32 27.21 -10.10
N ASN A 472 5.29 28.10 -9.85
CA ASN A 472 6.64 27.96 -10.38
C ASN A 472 7.31 26.66 -9.92
N LEU A 473 7.13 26.25 -8.65
CA LEU A 473 7.66 24.99 -8.13
C LEU A 473 7.07 23.80 -8.88
N LEU A 474 5.75 23.78 -9.06
CA LEU A 474 5.06 22.71 -9.79
C LEU A 474 5.54 22.63 -11.25
N GLU A 475 5.64 23.76 -11.94
CA GLU A 475 6.11 23.86 -13.33
C GLU A 475 7.57 23.41 -13.47
N GLU A 476 8.46 23.83 -12.57
CA GLU A 476 9.87 23.42 -12.58
C GLU A 476 10.02 21.91 -12.40
N ARG A 477 9.23 21.28 -11.51
CA ARG A 477 9.22 19.82 -11.36
C ARG A 477 8.75 19.13 -12.63
N THR A 478 7.71 19.66 -13.28
CA THR A 478 7.19 19.08 -14.53
C THR A 478 8.19 19.22 -15.68
N LYS A 479 8.89 20.36 -15.78
CA LYS A 479 9.80 20.66 -16.88
C LYS A 479 11.18 20.02 -16.73
N GLN A 480 11.74 20.04 -15.52
CA GLN A 480 13.13 19.64 -15.25
C GLN A 480 13.23 18.37 -14.38
N GLY A 481 12.11 17.75 -14.04
CA GLY A 481 12.07 16.62 -13.11
C GLY A 481 12.21 17.03 -11.64
N PRO A 482 12.22 16.06 -10.72
CA PRO A 482 12.29 16.30 -9.28
C PRO A 482 13.58 17.04 -8.90
N PHE A 483 13.52 17.78 -7.80
CA PHE A 483 14.69 18.41 -7.19
C PHE A 483 15.55 17.35 -6.48
N ALA A 484 16.87 17.45 -6.58
CA ALA A 484 17.80 16.57 -5.88
C ALA A 484 17.84 16.88 -4.37
N ASP A 485 17.81 18.16 -4.02
CA ASP A 485 17.91 18.67 -2.66
C ASP A 485 17.40 20.13 -2.56
N LEU A 486 17.45 20.72 -1.36
CA LEU A 486 17.02 22.10 -1.11
C LEU A 486 17.92 23.15 -1.78
N ALA A 487 19.20 22.87 -2.03
CA ALA A 487 20.09 23.79 -2.73
C ALA A 487 19.69 23.91 -4.21
N GLU A 488 19.25 22.81 -4.81
CA GLU A 488 18.68 22.83 -6.15
C GLU A 488 17.32 23.56 -6.20
N VAL A 489 16.46 23.36 -5.19
CA VAL A 489 15.21 24.15 -5.06
C VAL A 489 15.53 25.65 -5.03
N GLN A 490 16.50 26.07 -4.21
CA GLN A 490 16.94 27.47 -4.13
C GLN A 490 17.40 27.98 -5.50
N LYS A 491 18.25 27.22 -6.19
CA LYS A 491 18.81 27.61 -7.49
C LYS A 491 17.74 27.74 -8.57
N ARG A 492 16.87 26.74 -8.71
CA ARG A 492 15.86 26.69 -9.78
C ARG A 492 14.74 27.72 -9.56
N LEU A 493 14.36 27.99 -8.30
CA LEU A 493 13.29 28.94 -7.97
C LEU A 493 13.81 30.33 -7.56
N SER A 494 15.12 30.54 -7.52
CA SER A 494 15.76 31.78 -7.04
C SER A 494 15.27 32.19 -5.65
N LEU A 495 15.18 31.23 -4.71
CA LEU A 495 14.66 31.50 -3.37
C LEU A 495 15.61 32.42 -2.57
N PRO A 496 15.06 33.37 -1.78
CA PRO A 496 15.86 34.18 -0.89
C PRO A 496 16.53 33.30 0.18
N PRO A 497 17.74 33.65 0.67
CA PRO A 497 18.45 32.87 1.68
C PRO A 497 17.65 32.60 2.96
N SER A 498 16.79 33.53 3.37
CA SER A 498 15.91 33.37 4.53
C SER A 498 14.91 32.22 4.36
N LEU A 499 14.34 32.08 3.16
CA LEU A 499 13.39 31.00 2.88
C LEU A 499 14.10 29.65 2.76
N LEU A 500 15.30 29.61 2.18
CA LEU A 500 16.11 28.38 2.18
C LEU A 500 16.43 27.92 3.61
N ALA A 501 16.90 28.82 4.47
CA ALA A 501 17.22 28.50 5.86
C ALA A 501 16.00 27.94 6.61
N GLU A 502 14.80 28.46 6.33
CA GLU A 502 13.57 27.95 6.90
C GLU A 502 13.23 26.53 6.38
N LEU A 503 13.37 26.27 5.08
CA LEU A 503 13.18 24.93 4.52
C LEU A 503 14.17 23.91 5.12
N GLU A 504 15.43 24.30 5.32
CA GLU A 504 16.45 23.47 5.96
C GLU A 504 16.08 23.15 7.42
N ARG A 505 15.55 24.14 8.15
CA ARG A 505 15.03 23.96 9.51
C ARG A 505 13.88 22.94 9.52
N LEU A 506 12.88 23.07 8.65
CA LEU A 506 11.75 22.14 8.57
C LEU A 506 12.19 20.72 8.18
N GLN A 507 13.18 20.58 7.28
CA GLN A 507 13.76 19.29 6.93
C GLN A 507 14.49 18.65 8.12
N GLN A 508 15.22 19.44 8.91
CA GLN A 508 15.89 18.95 10.12
C GLN A 508 14.89 18.49 11.19
N LEU A 509 13.80 19.24 11.39
CA LEU A 509 12.72 18.84 12.30
C LEU A 509 12.10 17.51 11.90
N HIS A 510 11.82 17.31 10.61
CA HIS A 510 11.30 16.04 10.10
C HIS A 510 12.23 14.87 10.45
N ARG A 511 13.53 15.00 10.15
CA ARG A 511 14.56 13.99 10.46
C ARG A 511 14.67 13.68 11.94
N GLN A 512 14.44 14.66 12.83
CA GLN A 512 14.46 14.47 14.27
C GLN A 512 13.21 13.76 14.79
N SER A 513 12.03 14.08 14.24
CA SER A 513 10.76 13.43 14.62
C SER A 513 10.79 11.92 14.32
N GLY A 514 11.33 11.52 13.16
CA GLY A 514 11.43 10.12 12.77
C GLY A 514 12.40 9.28 13.63
N ARG A 515 13.28 9.92 14.42
CA ARG A 515 14.15 9.23 15.38
C ARG A 515 13.46 8.96 16.72
N ARG A 516 12.61 9.89 17.19
CA ARG A 516 11.89 9.76 18.48
C ARG A 516 10.80 8.70 18.48
N HIS A 517 10.32 8.27 17.31
CA HIS A 517 9.37 7.16 17.18
C HIS A 517 10.05 5.78 17.05
N ARG A 518 11.38 5.71 17.04
CA ARG A 518 12.16 4.46 16.96
C ARG A 518 12.85 4.09 18.29
N GLU A 519 12.80 5.00 19.27
CA GLU A 519 13.20 4.81 20.67
C GLU A 519 11.94 4.63 21.51
#